data_AF-K1S9P3-F1
#
_entry.id   AF-K1S9P3-F1
#
_cell.length_a   1.000
_cell.length_b   1.000
_cell.length_c   1.000
_cell.angle_alpha   90.00
_cell.angle_beta   90.00
_cell.angle_gamma   90.00
#
_symmetry.space_group_name_H-M   'P 1'
#
loop_
_entity.id
_entity.type
_entity.pdbx_description
1 polymer ?
#
loop_
_entity_poly.entity_id
_entity_poly.type
_entity_poly.pdbx_seq_one_letter_code
_entity_poly.pdbx_strand_id
1 'polypeptide(L)' 'KRISMITVAIIGGVLHNVGQIIIASVILKNVGIFTYVPILMIAGIITGTVIGILSNILYKRTREYIKL' A
#
# COMPACT_ATOMS: atom_id res chain seq x y z
N LYS A 1 9.52 -2.18 20.05
CA LYS A 1 8.93 -1.06 19.28
C LYS A 1 7.88 -1.65 18.34
N ARG A 2 6.57 -1.46 18.56
CA ARG A 2 5.53 -1.99 17.64
C ARG A 2 5.35 -1.00 16.47
N ILE A 3 5.40 -1.48 15.24
CA ILE A 3 5.10 -0.68 14.04
C ILE A 3 3.58 -0.48 13.99
N SER A 4 3.11 0.73 13.65
CA SER A 4 1.68 1.02 13.55
C SER A 4 1.06 0.35 12.30
N MET A 5 -0.21 -0.04 12.36
CA MET A 5 -0.93 -0.55 11.17
C MET A 5 -0.87 0.43 10.00
N ILE A 6 -0.84 1.74 10.28
CA ILE A 6 -0.72 2.79 9.25
C ILE A 6 0.63 2.71 8.55
N THR A 7 1.72 2.60 9.30
CA THR A 7 3.06 2.48 8.74
C THR A 7 3.21 1.22 7.88
N VAL A 8 2.68 0.09 8.35
CA VAL A 8 2.68 -1.17 7.57
C VAL A 8 1.89 -0.99 6.28
N ALA A 9 0.71 -0.36 6.33
CA ALA A 9 -0.13 -0.13 5.16
C ALA A 9 0.49 0.86 4.16
N ILE A 10 1.18 1.92 4.63
CA ILE A 10 1.94 2.83 3.75
C ILE A 10 3.06 2.11 3.02
N ILE A 11 3.88 1.33 3.74
CA ILE A 11 4.96 0.55 3.13
C ILE A 11 4.39 -0.44 2.12
N GLY A 12 3.31 -1.15 2.49
CA GLY A 12 2.61 -2.06 1.59
C GLY A 12 2.06 -1.38 0.34
N GLY A 13 1.43 -0.21 0.47
CA GLY A 13 0.88 0.56 -0.65
C GLY A 13 1.96 1.08 -1.60
N VAL A 14 3.09 1.54 -1.07
CA VAL A 14 4.26 1.92 -1.87
C VAL A 14 4.82 0.72 -2.64
N LEU A 15 5.06 -0.40 -1.95
CA LEU A 15 5.59 -1.63 -2.57
C LEU A 15 4.63 -2.21 -3.62
N HIS A 16 3.31 -2.13 -3.39
CA HIS A 16 2.31 -2.54 -4.37
C HIS A 16 2.44 -1.73 -5.67
N ASN A 17 2.55 -0.40 -5.56
CA ASN A 17 2.71 0.48 -6.72
C ASN A 17 4.03 0.24 -7.48
N VAL A 18 5.11 -0.06 -6.75
CA VAL A 18 6.39 -0.46 -7.37
C VAL A 18 6.23 -1.76 -8.13
N GLY A 19 5.67 -2.80 -7.51
CA GLY A 19 5.41 -4.08 -8.16
C GLY A 19 4.50 -3.95 -9.38
N GLN A 20 3.45 -3.12 -9.28
CA GLN A 20 2.53 -2.81 -10.37
C GLN A 20 3.29 -2.20 -11.57
N ILE A 21 4.14 -1.20 -11.35
CA ILE A 21 4.90 -0.57 -12.44
C ILE A 21 5.92 -1.52 -13.05
N ILE A 22 6.60 -2.34 -12.24
CA ILE A 22 7.57 -3.31 -12.76
C ILE A 22 6.87 -4.25 -13.73
N ILE A 23 5.75 -4.85 -13.31
CA ILE A 23 4.98 -5.77 -14.15
C ILE A 23 4.39 -5.03 -15.37
N ALA A 24 3.87 -3.81 -15.19
CA ALA A 24 3.35 -3.00 -16.29
C ALA A 24 4.44 -2.70 -17.34
N SER A 25 5.67 -2.38 -16.93
CA SER A 25 6.77 -2.10 -17.85
C SER A 25 7.14 -3.33 -18.70
N VAL A 26 7.05 -4.53 -18.13
CA VAL A 26 7.29 -5.81 -18.82
C VAL A 26 6.18 -6.10 -19.82
N ILE A 27 4.91 -5.95 -19.43
CA ILE A 27 3.76 -6.24 -20.28
C ILE A 27 3.65 -5.24 -21.44
N LEU A 28 3.80 -3.94 -21.15
CA LEU A 28 3.68 -2.88 -22.15
C LEU A 28 4.96 -2.65 -22.96
N LYS A 29 6.08 -3.31 -22.61
CA LYS A 29 7.40 -3.13 -23.23
C LYS A 29 7.82 -1.65 -23.31
N ASN A 30 7.43 -0.85 -22.32
CA ASN A 30 7.66 0.59 -22.30
C ASN A 30 8.27 1.02 -20.97
N VAL A 31 9.55 1.38 -21.01
CA VAL A 31 10.29 1.91 -19.85
C VAL A 31 9.87 3.31 -19.45
N GLY A 32 9.20 4.06 -20.35
CA GLY A 32 8.65 5.39 -20.05
C GLY A 32 7.60 5.39 -18.94
N ILE A 33 7.01 4.24 -18.62
CA ILE A 33 6.01 4.09 -17.55
C ILE A 33 6.63 4.35 -16.15
N PHE A 34 7.95 4.21 -15.99
CA PHE A 34 8.61 4.58 -14.72
C PHE A 34 8.50 6.07 -14.38
N THR A 35 8.16 6.93 -15.35
CA THR A 35 7.85 8.35 -15.08
C THR A 35 6.65 8.55 -14.15
N TYR A 36 5.76 7.55 -14.03
CA TYR A 36 4.63 7.57 -13.09
C TYR A 36 5.03 7.20 -11.65
N VAL A 37 6.26 6.75 -11.38
CA VAL A 37 6.70 6.35 -10.03
C VAL A 37 6.48 7.47 -8.99
N PRO A 38 6.89 8.74 -9.21
CA PRO A 38 6.72 9.80 -8.20
C PRO A 38 5.25 10.02 -7.81
N ILE A 39 4.35 10.09 -8.78
CA ILE A 39 2.92 10.28 -8.52
C ILE A 39 2.33 9.05 -7.83
N LEU A 40 2.78 7.85 -8.21
CA LEU A 40 2.36 6.61 -7.55
C LEU A 40 2.92 6.48 -6.13
N MET A 41 4.08 7.01 -5.80
CA MET A 41 4.56 7.02 -4.41
C MET A 41 3.64 7.85 -3.53
N ILE A 42 3.24 9.04 -4.01
CA ILE A 42 2.29 9.90 -3.30
C ILE A 42 0.94 9.18 -3.15
N ALA A 43 0.44 8.57 -4.22
CA ALA A 43 -0.79 7.78 -4.17
C ALA A 43 -0.69 6.60 -3.19
N GLY A 44 0.45 5.90 -3.16
CA GLY A 44 0.71 4.79 -2.24
C GLY A 44 0.72 5.21 -0.77
N ILE A 45 1.24 6.40 -0.46
CA ILE A 45 1.21 6.97 0.90
C ILE A 45 -0.21 7.34 1.29
N ILE A 46 -0.96 8.03 0.41
CA ILE A 46 -2.34 8.45 0.69
C ILE A 46 -3.22 7.21 0.91
N THR A 47 -3.22 6.29 -0.06
CA THR A 47 -4.02 5.06 0.02
C THR A 47 -3.59 4.16 1.18
N GLY A 48 -2.28 3.99 1.40
CA GLY A 48 -1.76 3.24 2.54
C GLY A 48 -2.18 3.85 3.89
N THR A 49 -2.24 5.18 4.00
CA THR A 49 -2.76 5.85 5.20
C THR A 49 -4.23 5.53 5.43
N VAL A 50 -5.05 5.65 4.39
CA VAL A 50 -6.49 5.33 4.44
C VAL A 50 -6.72 3.86 4.83
N ILE A 51 -5.99 2.93 4.20
CA ILE A 51 -6.07 1.49 4.51
C ILE A 51 -5.63 1.23 5.95
N GLY A 52 -4.60 1.91 6.45
CA GLY A 52 -4.14 1.79 7.83
C GLY A 52 -5.17 2.24 8.86
N ILE A 53 -5.86 3.35 8.59
CA ILE A 53 -6.97 3.84 9.43
C ILE A 53 -8.13 2.83 9.41
N LEU A 54 -8.52 2.37 8.22
CA LEU A 54 -9.60 1.40 8.06
C LEU A 54 -9.28 0.06 8.74
N SER A 55 -8.03 -0.40 8.64
CA SER A 55 -7.56 -1.63 9.29
C SER A 55 -7.64 -1.50 10.82
N ASN A 56 -7.27 -0.36 11.39
CA ASN A 56 -7.43 -0.10 12.83
C ASN A 56 -8.90 -0.13 13.27
N ILE A 57 -9.79 0.49 12.49
CA ILE A 57 -11.24 0.52 12.72
C ILE A 57 -11.82 -0.89 12.69
N LEU A 58 -11.42 -1.68 11.70
CA LEU A 58 -11.86 -3.06 11.52
C LEU A 58 -11.34 -3.97 12.62
N TYR A 59 -10.04 -3.87 12.94
CA TYR A 59 -9.40 -4.63 14.01
C TYR A 59 -10.10 -4.41 15.35
N LYS A 60 -10.41 -3.15 15.71
CA LYS A 60 -11.14 -2.85 16.95
C LYS A 60 -12.56 -3.45 17.01
N ARG A 61 -13.24 -3.59 15.86
CA ARG A 61 -14.59 -4.15 15.77
C ARG A 61 -14.59 -5.68 15.74
N THR A 62 -13.55 -6.28 15.17
CA THR A 62 -13.49 -7.72 14.90
C THR A 62 -12.57 -8.48 15.84
N ARG A 63 -11.78 -7.80 16.68
CA ARG A 63 -10.84 -8.42 17.63
C ARG A 63 -11.42 -9.51 18.52
N GLU A 64 -12.70 -9.46 18.86
CA GLU A 64 -13.33 -10.50 19.69
C GLU A 64 -13.66 -11.77 18.90
N TYR A 65 -13.83 -11.66 17.57
CA TYR A 65 -14.11 -12.77 16.66
C TYR A 65 -12.84 -13.34 16.00
N ILE A 66 -11.79 -12.53 15.89
CA ILE A 66 -10.50 -12.87 15.26
C ILE A 66 -9.45 -13.25 16.33
N LYS A 67 -9.85 -13.71 17.52
CA LYS A 67 -8.91 -14.30 18.47
C LYS A 67 -8.38 -15.63 17.88
N LEU A 68 -7.28 -15.53 17.13
CA LEU A 68 -6.33 -16.62 16.91
C LEU A 68 -5.55 -16.87 18.21
#